data_AF-A0A914XUL0-F1
#
_entry.id   AF-A0A914XUL0-F1
#
_cell.length_a   1.000
_cell.length_b   1.000
_cell.length_c   1.000
_cell.angle_alpha   90.00
_cell.angle_beta   90.00
_cell.angle_gamma   90.00
#
_symmetry.space_group_name_H-M   'P 1'
#
loop_
_entity.id
_entity.type
_entity.pdbx_description
1 polymer ?
#
loop_
_entity_poly.entity_id
_entity_poly.type
_entity_poly.pdbx_seq_one_letter_code
_entity_poly.pdbx_strand_id
1 'polypeptide(L)'
;MYQEGIGVDADPVLAYIWMDLAAERGYRDLLVERERYWQRLDTAQRQRVLAEGPALYAQYGDAVAKPRMETVLRTARHAMTGSRTGFVNPGLRMALGEGPEANRPVTGDDYYRDAFWEPAAYWCLQEQIWQNTRLRPSIEIGAPRQIRDGGPGGD
;
A
#
# COMPACT_ATOMS: atom_id res chain seq x y z
N MET A 1 -8.64 -1.64 11.39
CA MET A 1 -10.06 -1.29 11.51
C MET A 1 -10.83 -2.44 12.18
N TYR A 2 -11.37 -3.43 11.47
CA TYR A 2 -12.17 -4.53 12.06
C TYR A 2 -11.42 -5.43 13.05
N GLN A 3 -10.11 -5.60 12.89
CA GLN A 3 -9.30 -6.37 13.85
C GLN A 3 -9.15 -5.66 15.20
N GLU A 4 -9.02 -4.34 15.18
CA GLU A 4 -8.67 -3.50 16.34
C GLU A 4 -9.86 -2.70 16.86
N GLY A 5 -11.02 -2.75 16.19
CA GLY A 5 -12.20 -1.95 16.52
C GLY A 5 -12.00 -0.44 16.32
N ILE A 6 -11.07 -0.03 15.44
CA ILE A 6 -10.80 1.41 15.22
C ILE A 6 -11.85 1.97 14.27
N GLY A 7 -12.70 2.86 14.75
CA GLY A 7 -13.72 3.57 13.95
C GLY A 7 -14.96 2.75 13.57
N VAL A 8 -14.95 1.44 13.87
CA VAL A 8 -16.08 0.49 13.74
C VAL A 8 -15.94 -0.57 14.81
N ASP A 9 -17.01 -1.32 15.09
CA ASP A 9 -16.92 -2.47 16.00
C ASP A 9 -15.95 -3.53 15.49
N ALA A 10 -15.23 -4.16 16.41
CA ALA A 10 -14.33 -5.25 16.07
C ALA A 10 -15.15 -6.44 15.53
N ASP A 11 -14.79 -6.90 14.32
CA ASP A 11 -15.38 -8.09 13.71
C ASP A 11 -14.25 -8.98 13.16
N PRO A 12 -13.92 -10.09 13.83
CA PRO A 12 -12.84 -10.98 13.40
C PRO A 12 -13.16 -11.70 12.08
N VAL A 13 -14.44 -11.88 11.73
CA VAL A 13 -14.86 -12.49 10.44
C VAL A 13 -14.54 -11.54 9.31
N LEU A 14 -15.01 -10.29 9.39
CA LEU A 14 -14.70 -9.27 8.37
C LEU A 14 -13.20 -8.98 8.31
N ALA A 15 -12.52 -8.93 9.46
CA ALA A 15 -11.07 -8.76 9.50
C ALA A 15 -10.36 -9.87 8.73
N TYR A 16 -10.77 -11.13 8.90
CA TYR A 16 -10.22 -12.26 8.13
C TYR A 16 -10.51 -12.13 6.63
N ILE A 17 -11.75 -11.83 6.23
CA ILE A 17 -12.11 -11.76 4.79
C ILE A 17 -11.28 -10.68 4.09
N TRP A 18 -11.13 -9.50 4.70
CA TRP A 18 -10.28 -8.44 4.15
C TRP A 18 -8.80 -8.82 4.11
N MET A 19 -8.31 -9.59 5.08
CA MET A 19 -6.94 -10.09 5.09
C MET A 19 -6.72 -11.14 4.00
N ASP A 20 -7.68 -12.04 3.78
CA ASP A 20 -7.61 -13.04 2.71
C ASP A 20 -7.65 -12.39 1.32
N LEU A 21 -8.52 -11.38 1.12
CA LEU A 21 -8.52 -10.54 -0.09
C LEU A 21 -7.17 -9.85 -0.31
N ALA A 22 -6.57 -9.28 0.74
CA ALA A 22 -5.26 -8.66 0.63
C ALA A 22 -4.16 -9.69 0.26
N ALA A 23 -4.30 -10.93 0.75
CA ALA A 23 -3.38 -12.03 0.50
C ALA A 23 -3.60 -12.75 -0.85
N GLU A 24 -4.62 -12.38 -1.64
CA GLU A 24 -4.99 -13.02 -2.90
C GLU A 24 -3.80 -13.16 -3.88
N ARG A 25 -2.89 -12.19 -3.87
CA ARG A 25 -1.68 -12.16 -4.72
C ARG A 25 -0.53 -13.05 -4.20
N GLY A 26 -0.72 -13.73 -3.07
CA GLY A 26 0.23 -14.70 -2.55
C GLY A 26 1.47 -14.10 -1.87
N TYR A 27 1.45 -12.83 -1.49
CA TYR A 27 2.56 -12.22 -0.75
C TYR A 27 2.74 -12.90 0.61
N ARG A 28 3.93 -13.45 0.85
CA ARG A 28 4.23 -14.34 1.99
C ARG A 28 3.78 -13.76 3.32
N ASP A 29 4.11 -12.49 3.58
CA ASP A 29 3.80 -11.86 4.86
C ASP A 29 2.27 -11.71 5.05
N LEU A 30 1.53 -11.44 3.97
CA LEU A 30 0.07 -11.35 4.01
C LEU A 30 -0.58 -12.72 4.20
N LEU A 31 -0.05 -13.77 3.57
CA LEU A 31 -0.49 -15.14 3.80
C LEU A 31 -0.28 -15.56 5.26
N VAL A 32 0.86 -15.21 5.87
CA VAL A 32 1.13 -15.49 7.29
C VAL A 32 0.12 -14.78 8.18
N GLU A 33 -0.18 -13.51 7.93
CA GLU A 33 -1.21 -12.78 8.69
C GLU A 33 -2.60 -13.36 8.47
N ARG A 34 -2.95 -13.76 7.24
CA ARG A 34 -4.21 -14.46 6.97
C ARG A 34 -4.35 -15.71 7.84
N GLU A 35 -3.33 -16.57 7.88
CA GLU A 35 -3.39 -17.79 8.69
C GLU A 35 -3.51 -17.48 10.19
N ARG A 36 -2.84 -16.42 10.67
CA ARG A 36 -2.99 -15.95 12.06
C ARG A 36 -4.42 -15.51 12.36
N TYR A 37 -5.09 -14.86 11.42
CA TYR A 37 -6.47 -14.42 11.57
C TYR A 37 -7.41 -15.63 11.55
N TRP A 38 -7.20 -16.59 10.64
CA TRP A 38 -8.00 -17.82 10.56
C TRP A 38 -7.98 -18.63 11.84
N GLN A 39 -6.79 -18.77 12.45
CA GLN A 39 -6.61 -19.53 13.70
C GLN A 39 -7.38 -18.95 14.89
N ARG A 40 -7.73 -17.65 14.85
CA ARG A 40 -8.52 -16.99 15.90
C ARG A 40 -10.03 -17.23 15.74
N LEU A 41 -10.48 -17.71 14.59
CA LEU A 41 -11.89 -17.92 14.33
C LEU A 41 -12.38 -19.25 14.90
N ASP A 42 -13.52 -19.19 15.58
CA ASP A 42 -14.28 -20.37 15.98
C ASP A 42 -15.08 -20.97 14.79
N THR A 43 -15.79 -22.08 15.04
CA THR A 43 -16.53 -22.79 13.99
C THR A 43 -17.66 -21.95 13.40
N ALA A 44 -18.40 -21.20 14.22
CA ALA A 44 -19.51 -20.38 13.76
C ALA A 44 -19.01 -19.19 12.92
N GLN A 45 -17.91 -18.57 13.33
CA GLN A 45 -17.24 -17.50 12.60
C GLN A 45 -16.69 -17.98 11.26
N ARG A 46 -16.11 -19.19 11.19
CA ARG A 46 -15.68 -19.78 9.91
C ARG A 46 -16.85 -20.03 8.96
N GLN A 47 -18.02 -20.43 9.47
CA GLN A 47 -19.22 -20.54 8.64
C GLN A 47 -19.68 -19.17 8.12
N ARG A 48 -19.60 -18.12 8.95
CA ARG A 48 -19.86 -16.75 8.48
C ARG A 48 -18.90 -16.31 7.38
N VAL A 49 -17.60 -16.65 7.46
CA VAL A 49 -16.64 -16.37 6.38
C VAL A 49 -17.11 -16.97 5.05
N LEU A 50 -17.57 -18.23 5.07
CA LEU A 50 -18.06 -18.90 3.85
C LEU A 50 -19.35 -18.26 3.30
N ALA A 51 -20.19 -17.69 4.16
CA ALA A 51 -21.42 -17.03 3.77
C ALA A 51 -21.20 -15.59 3.25
N GLU A 52 -20.33 -14.82 3.92
CA GLU A 52 -20.10 -13.38 3.65
C GLU A 52 -18.99 -13.13 2.63
N GLY A 53 -17.96 -13.99 2.61
CA GLY A 53 -16.77 -13.86 1.77
C GLY A 53 -17.06 -13.74 0.27
N PRO A 54 -17.91 -14.60 -0.34
CA PRO A 54 -18.15 -14.56 -1.78
C PRO A 54 -18.65 -13.21 -2.29
N ALA A 55 -19.51 -12.52 -1.54
CA ALA A 55 -20.02 -11.21 -1.91
C ALA A 55 -18.91 -10.15 -1.93
N LEU A 56 -18.03 -10.18 -0.93
CA LEU A 56 -16.87 -9.27 -0.87
C LEU A 56 -15.85 -9.57 -1.97
N TYR A 57 -15.58 -10.84 -2.27
CA TYR A 57 -14.72 -11.24 -3.39
C TYR A 57 -15.29 -10.80 -4.75
N ALA A 58 -16.59 -10.95 -4.97
CA ALA A 58 -17.23 -10.48 -6.20
C ALA A 58 -17.11 -8.96 -6.40
N GLN A 59 -17.02 -8.19 -5.30
CA GLN A 59 -16.90 -6.75 -5.37
C GLN A 59 -15.46 -6.23 -5.38
N TYR A 60 -14.55 -6.86 -4.63
CA TYR A 60 -13.22 -6.32 -4.31
C TYR A 60 -12.05 -7.23 -4.68
N GLY A 61 -12.31 -8.49 -5.07
CA GLY A 61 -11.25 -9.39 -5.52
C GLY A 61 -10.53 -8.85 -6.75
N ASP A 62 -9.28 -9.27 -6.94
CA ASP A 62 -8.38 -8.74 -7.96
C ASP A 62 -8.94 -8.86 -9.37
N ALA A 63 -9.66 -9.95 -9.66
CA ALA A 63 -10.32 -10.18 -10.94
C ALA A 63 -11.26 -9.04 -11.35
N VAL A 64 -11.84 -8.33 -10.37
CA VAL A 64 -12.77 -7.20 -10.62
C VAL A 64 -12.14 -5.86 -10.28
N ALA A 65 -11.30 -5.78 -9.24
CA ALA A 65 -10.66 -4.55 -8.81
C ALA A 65 -9.55 -4.09 -9.78
N LYS A 66 -8.72 -5.00 -10.31
CA LYS A 66 -7.60 -4.62 -11.19
C LYS A 66 -8.10 -3.94 -12.48
N PRO A 67 -9.08 -4.47 -13.23
CA PRO A 67 -9.57 -3.81 -14.44
C PRO A 67 -10.14 -2.40 -14.19
N ARG A 68 -10.78 -2.18 -13.04
CA ARG A 68 -11.27 -0.85 -12.65
C ARG A 68 -10.10 0.11 -12.44
N MET A 69 -9.10 -0.31 -11.67
CA MET A 69 -7.89 0.49 -11.43
C MET A 69 -7.19 0.83 -12.74
N GLU A 70 -6.99 -0.14 -13.63
CA GLU A 70 -6.34 0.09 -14.92
C GLU A 70 -7.12 1.07 -15.81
N THR A 71 -8.45 1.04 -15.73
CA THR A 71 -9.30 2.01 -16.45
C THR A 71 -9.09 3.42 -15.91
N VAL A 72 -8.98 3.58 -14.59
CA VAL A 72 -8.64 4.87 -13.97
C VAL A 72 -7.24 5.32 -14.39
N LEU A 73 -6.24 4.45 -14.35
CA LEU A 73 -4.86 4.76 -14.78
C LEU A 73 -4.80 5.24 -16.23
N ARG A 74 -5.44 4.51 -17.15
CA ARG A 74 -5.52 4.89 -18.57
C ARG A 74 -6.23 6.23 -18.75
N THR A 75 -7.36 6.42 -18.09
CA THR A 75 -8.14 7.67 -18.17
C THR A 75 -7.32 8.86 -17.66
N ALA A 76 -6.66 8.71 -16.51
CA ALA A 76 -5.81 9.74 -15.93
C ALA A 76 -4.64 10.06 -16.86
N ARG A 77 -3.97 9.04 -17.41
CA ARG A 77 -2.88 9.22 -18.38
C ARG A 77 -3.30 9.99 -19.62
N HIS A 78 -4.50 9.74 -20.14
CA HIS A 78 -5.03 10.46 -21.29
C HIS A 78 -5.41 11.92 -20.97
N ALA A 79 -5.80 12.21 -19.73
CA ALA A 79 -6.11 13.55 -19.26
C ALA A 79 -4.87 14.37 -18.85
N MET A 80 -3.71 13.73 -18.67
CA MET A 80 -2.47 14.42 -18.31
C MET A 80 -2.06 15.44 -19.38
N THR A 81 -1.82 16.68 -18.94
CA THR A 81 -1.25 17.74 -19.77
C THR A 81 0.27 17.60 -19.80
N GLY A 82 0.92 17.85 -20.94
CA GLY A 82 2.39 17.77 -21.02
C GLY A 82 2.89 17.90 -22.46
N SER A 83 4.19 17.74 -22.66
CA SER A 83 4.77 17.73 -24.01
C SER A 83 4.36 16.47 -24.76
N ARG A 84 3.93 16.64 -26.03
CA ARG A 84 3.64 15.53 -26.94
C ARG A 84 4.89 14.85 -27.49
N THR A 85 6.06 15.48 -27.35
CA THR A 85 7.36 14.92 -27.79
C THR A 85 8.11 14.23 -26.65
N GLY A 86 7.52 14.15 -25.45
CA GLY A 86 8.13 13.52 -24.27
C GLY A 86 9.12 14.40 -23.51
N PHE A 87 9.31 15.66 -23.91
CA PHE A 87 10.14 16.59 -23.12
C PHE A 87 9.47 16.95 -21.78
N VAL A 88 10.20 16.70 -20.69
CA VAL A 88 9.83 17.12 -19.34
C VAL A 88 10.88 18.13 -18.86
N ASN A 89 10.43 19.29 -18.38
CA ASN A 89 11.35 20.29 -17.83
C ASN A 89 11.92 19.77 -16.50
N PRO A 90 13.26 19.63 -16.33
CA PRO A 90 13.86 19.15 -15.09
C PRO A 90 13.57 20.03 -13.86
N GLY A 91 13.23 21.30 -14.08
CA GLY A 91 12.82 22.25 -13.05
C GLY A 91 11.33 22.19 -12.69
N LEU A 92 10.52 21.38 -13.38
CA LEU A 92 9.09 21.26 -13.11
C LEU A 92 8.85 20.63 -11.74
N ARG A 93 8.10 21.34 -10.90
CA ARG A 93 7.59 20.86 -9.62
C ARG A 93 6.08 20.92 -9.64
N MET A 94 5.44 19.82 -9.27
CA MET A 94 3.99 19.70 -9.15
C MET A 94 3.63 19.36 -7.71
N ALA A 95 2.42 19.70 -7.30
CA ALA A 95 1.85 19.24 -6.04
C ALA A 95 0.52 18.56 -6.36
N LEU A 96 0.31 17.39 -5.78
CA LEU A 96 -0.99 16.72 -5.85
C LEU A 96 -1.96 17.49 -4.95
N GLY A 97 -3.17 17.77 -5.45
CA GLY A 97 -4.20 18.47 -4.69
C GLY A 97 -4.89 17.60 -3.65
N GLU A 98 -4.86 16.28 -3.85
CA GLU A 98 -5.56 15.30 -3.03
C GLU A 98 -4.70 14.05 -2.80
N GLY A 99 -5.12 13.23 -1.83
CA GLY A 99 -4.48 11.96 -1.49
C GLY A 99 -3.39 12.07 -0.43
N PRO A 100 -2.76 10.94 -0.06
CA PRO A 100 -1.78 10.88 1.04
C PRO A 100 -0.51 11.72 0.79
N GLU A 101 -0.18 11.95 -0.47
CA GLU A 101 0.99 12.71 -0.90
C GLU A 101 0.62 14.17 -1.28
N ALA A 102 -0.58 14.64 -0.93
CA ALA A 102 -1.02 15.99 -1.23
C ALA A 102 -0.05 17.04 -0.67
N ASN A 103 0.12 18.14 -1.41
CA ASN A 103 1.04 19.26 -1.09
C ASN A 103 2.53 18.90 -1.03
N ARG A 104 2.92 17.65 -1.30
CA ARG A 104 4.34 17.29 -1.43
C ARG A 104 4.82 17.58 -2.86
N PRO A 105 6.00 18.22 -3.03
CA PRO A 105 6.54 18.50 -4.35
C PRO A 105 6.96 17.21 -5.04
N VAL A 106 6.38 16.94 -6.21
CA VAL A 106 6.73 15.84 -7.11
C VAL A 106 7.47 16.41 -8.32
N THR A 107 8.52 15.73 -8.78
CA THR A 107 9.25 16.13 -9.99
C THR A 107 8.41 15.85 -11.24
N GLY A 108 8.70 16.56 -12.33
CA GLY A 108 8.21 16.19 -13.66
C GLY A 108 8.48 14.71 -13.98
N ASP A 109 9.74 14.28 -13.82
CA ASP A 109 10.17 12.94 -14.19
C ASP A 109 9.42 11.85 -13.42
N ASP A 110 9.22 12.02 -12.10
CA ASP A 110 8.44 11.08 -11.31
C ASP A 110 6.97 11.08 -11.71
N TYR A 111 6.38 12.26 -11.92
CA TYR A 111 4.97 12.36 -12.28
C TYR A 111 4.67 11.80 -13.67
N TYR A 112 5.55 11.90 -14.67
CA TYR A 112 5.30 11.35 -16.01
C TYR A 112 5.80 9.91 -16.19
N ARG A 113 6.40 9.30 -15.15
CA ARG A 113 6.98 7.96 -15.25
C ARG A 113 5.92 6.90 -15.56
N ASP A 114 6.18 6.07 -16.58
CA ASP A 114 5.27 5.00 -17.01
C ASP A 114 4.88 4.05 -15.87
N ALA A 115 5.79 3.77 -14.94
CA ALA A 115 5.55 2.91 -13.79
C ALA A 115 4.40 3.37 -12.86
N PHE A 116 3.87 4.59 -13.02
CA PHE A 116 2.71 5.06 -12.28
C PHE A 116 1.41 5.12 -13.09
N TRP A 117 1.47 4.95 -14.41
CA TRP A 117 0.32 5.21 -15.30
C TRP A 117 0.06 4.15 -16.36
N GLU A 118 1.09 3.42 -16.80
CA GLU A 118 0.92 2.27 -17.68
C GLU A 118 0.54 1.05 -16.82
N PRO A 119 -0.60 0.38 -17.09
CA PRO A 119 -1.09 -0.75 -16.31
C PRO A 119 -0.05 -1.84 -15.98
N ALA A 120 0.68 -2.35 -16.98
CA ALA A 120 1.61 -3.45 -16.76
C ALA A 120 2.82 -3.00 -15.91
N ALA A 121 3.37 -1.82 -16.20
CA ALA A 121 4.48 -1.22 -15.44
C ALA A 121 4.06 -0.88 -14.00
N TYR A 122 2.84 -0.38 -13.81
CA TYR A 122 2.28 -0.11 -12.48
C TYR A 122 2.17 -1.38 -11.65
N TRP A 123 1.59 -2.45 -12.20
CA TRP A 123 1.48 -3.70 -11.45
C TRP A 123 2.83 -4.34 -11.18
N CYS A 124 3.77 -4.27 -12.12
CA CYS A 124 5.15 -4.71 -11.91
C CYS A 124 5.81 -3.95 -10.75
N LEU A 125 5.64 -2.62 -10.69
CA LEU A 125 6.15 -1.80 -9.59
C LEU A 125 5.48 -2.19 -8.25
N GLN A 126 4.16 -2.37 -8.24
CA GLN A 126 3.44 -2.78 -7.04
C GLN A 126 3.93 -4.14 -6.53
N GLU A 127 4.06 -5.14 -7.41
CA GLU A 127 4.58 -6.46 -7.05
C GLU A 127 5.99 -6.36 -6.47
N GLN A 128 6.87 -5.55 -7.06
CA GLN A 128 8.21 -5.33 -6.53
C GLN A 128 8.17 -4.69 -5.13
N ILE A 129 7.30 -3.71 -4.89
CA ILE A 129 7.14 -3.08 -3.58
C ILE A 129 6.68 -4.12 -2.56
N TRP A 130 5.65 -4.89 -2.86
CA TRP A 130 5.06 -5.85 -1.92
C TRP A 130 5.96 -7.07 -1.66
N GLN A 131 6.73 -7.53 -2.65
CA GLN A 131 7.70 -8.61 -2.45
C GLN A 131 8.92 -8.18 -1.63
N ASN A 132 9.36 -6.91 -1.78
CA ASN A 132 10.53 -6.39 -1.07
C ASN A 132 10.19 -5.77 0.29
N THR A 133 8.93 -5.45 0.54
CA THR A 133 8.46 -4.98 1.84
C THR A 133 8.39 -6.17 2.79
N ARG A 134 9.47 -6.39 3.56
CA ARG A 134 9.36 -7.14 4.82
C ARG A 134 8.48 -6.31 5.73
N LEU A 135 7.34 -6.83 6.17
CA LEU A 135 6.39 -6.04 7.00
C LEU A 135 6.99 -5.52 8.32
N ARG A 136 8.24 -5.86 8.69
CA ARG A 136 9.06 -5.14 9.69
C ARG A 136 10.58 -5.30 9.45
N PRO A 137 11.35 -4.24 9.12
CA PRO A 137 12.65 -4.07 9.74
C PRO A 137 12.40 -3.51 11.14
N SER A 138 12.70 -4.29 12.19
CA SER A 138 12.81 -3.74 13.55
C SER A 138 13.90 -2.68 13.52
N ILE A 139 13.55 -1.40 13.60
CA ILE A 139 14.52 -0.35 13.92
C ILE A 139 14.61 -0.34 15.44
N GLU A 140 15.55 -1.13 15.97
CA GLU A 140 15.98 -0.97 17.36
C GLU A 140 16.72 0.37 17.45
N ILE A 141 16.02 1.41 17.88
CA ILE A 141 16.66 2.66 18.31
C ILE A 141 17.37 2.33 19.62
N GLY A 142 18.66 2.00 19.53
CA GLY A 142 19.53 1.90 20.70
C GLY A 142 19.47 3.21 21.49
N ALA A 143 19.44 3.11 22.83
CA ALA A 143 19.32 4.27 23.72
C ALA A 143 20.30 5.39 23.31
N PRO A 144 19.85 6.66 23.25
CA PRO A 144 20.69 7.76 22.79
C PRO A 144 21.96 7.84 23.64
N ARG A 145 23.12 7.68 22.99
CA ARG A 145 24.42 7.84 23.62
C ARG A 145 24.69 9.33 23.76
N GLN A 146 24.58 9.86 24.97
CA GLN A 146 24.92 11.23 25.28
C GLN A 146 26.44 11.41 25.09
N ILE A 147 26.85 12.11 24.03
CA ILE A 147 28.24 12.51 23.84
C ILE A 147 28.47 13.63 24.86
N ARG A 148 29.31 13.37 25.86
CA ARG A 148 29.84 14.43 26.72
C ARG A 148 30.90 15.16 25.92
N ASP A 149 30.67 16.43 25.64
CA ASP A 149 31.69 17.32 25.09
C ASP A 149 32.80 17.49 26.12
N GLY A 150 33.87 16.70 25.95
CA GLY A 150 35.13 16.89 26.66
C GLY A 150 35.91 18.00 25.96
N GLY A 151 35.82 19.23 26.47
CA GLY A 151 36.72 20.31 26.10
C GLY A 151 38.12 20.08 26.72
N PRO A 152 39.22 20.23 25.96
CA PRO A 152 40.58 20.04 26.46
C PRO A 152 41.05 21.23 27.30
N GLY A 153 41.92 20.96 28.27
CA GLY A 153 42.51 21.96 29.18
C GLY A 153 43.63 22.82 28.59
N GLY A 154 44.04 23.80 29.41
CA GLY A 154 45.14 24.76 29.25
C GLY A 154 44.68 26.13 29.77
N ASP A 155 45.29 26.81 30.74
CA ASP A 155 46.52 26.62 31.54
C ASP A 155 46.26 27.10 32.97
#